data_AF-A0A976KJ97-F1
#
_entry.id   AF-A0A976KJ97-F1
#
_cell.length_a   1.000
_cell.length_b   1.000
_cell.length_c   1.000
_cell.angle_alpha   90.00
_cell.angle_beta   90.00
_cell.angle_gamma   90.00
#
_symmetry.space_group_name_H-M   'P 1'
#
loop_
_entity.id
_entity.type
_entity.pdbx_description
1 polymer ?
#
loop_
_entity_poly.entity_id
_entity_poly.type
_entity_poly.pdbx_seq_one_letter_code
_entity_poly.pdbx_strand_id
1 'polypeptide(L)'
;MGASVIPFCVYQGKVHFLFHKTFSGRRAGCLVDFGGGGETGESWQETAIREFIEETETLFFSDDVTNAELNEKSIQNQFPVLESLFEKSIDRYPDWWCTRGSNKKNGKNKDWRTFFIEFDFKDPLPMNREWESDRGQRFKKRRELLWVPYDALLEIYNNTPEMLWKRLRYYKGVEEIVLSINQTMRDQAT
;
A
#
# COMPACT_ATOMS: atom_id res chain seq x y z
N MET A 1 -17.26 1.37 5.85
CA MET A 1 -16.05 2.13 5.50
C MET A 1 -15.03 1.21 4.81
N GLY A 2 -13.93 1.73 4.27
CA GLY A 2 -12.79 0.92 3.81
C GLY A 2 -11.49 1.71 3.70
N ALA A 3 -10.39 1.16 4.18
CA ALA A 3 -9.13 1.89 4.26
C ALA A 3 -8.04 1.23 3.44
N SER A 4 -6.98 2.00 3.17
CA SER A 4 -5.78 1.51 2.52
C SER A 4 -4.53 2.20 3.04
N VAL A 5 -3.39 1.58 2.77
CA VAL A 5 -2.07 2.18 2.95
C VAL A 5 -1.31 2.14 1.62
N ILE A 6 -0.58 3.22 1.35
CA ILE A 6 0.47 3.28 0.34
C ILE A 6 1.78 3.48 1.11
N PRO A 7 2.54 2.41 1.36
CA PRO A 7 3.85 2.53 1.97
C PRO A 7 4.79 3.33 1.07
N PHE A 8 5.65 4.14 1.65
CA PHE A 8 6.76 4.75 0.92
C PHE A 8 8.06 4.60 1.71
N CYS A 9 9.19 4.70 1.03
CA CYS A 9 10.51 4.68 1.67
C CYS A 9 11.47 5.63 0.95
N VAL A 10 12.58 5.97 1.62
CA VAL A 10 13.74 6.61 0.99
C VAL A 10 14.79 5.53 0.73
N TYR A 11 15.11 5.30 -0.54
CA TYR A 11 16.16 4.37 -0.94
C TYR A 11 17.08 5.04 -1.95
N GLN A 12 18.39 4.99 -1.68
CA GLN A 12 19.42 5.67 -2.49
C GLN A 12 19.12 7.17 -2.73
N GLY A 13 18.64 7.84 -1.68
CA GLY A 13 18.30 9.28 -1.71
C GLY A 13 17.05 9.63 -2.54
N LYS A 14 16.23 8.64 -2.91
CA LYS A 14 15.00 8.83 -3.69
C LYS A 14 13.80 8.22 -2.99
N VAL A 15 12.67 8.92 -3.05
CA VAL A 15 11.39 8.41 -2.54
C VAL A 15 10.82 7.38 -3.51
N HIS A 16 10.38 6.26 -2.95
CA HIS A 16 9.68 5.20 -3.68
C HIS A 16 8.38 4.83 -2.96
N PHE A 17 7.35 4.45 -3.70
CA PHE A 17 6.04 4.04 -3.20
C PHE A 17 5.79 2.56 -3.50
N LEU A 18 5.36 1.80 -2.51
CA LEU A 18 5.09 0.37 -2.67
C LEU A 18 3.69 0.17 -3.25
N PHE A 19 3.63 -0.62 -4.31
CA PHE A 19 2.39 -1.13 -4.87
C PHE A 19 2.46 -2.64 -5.01
N HIS A 20 1.35 -3.23 -5.42
CA HIS A 20 1.34 -4.59 -5.93
C HIS A 20 0.61 -4.70 -7.27
N LYS A 21 0.96 -5.72 -8.04
CA LYS A 21 0.19 -6.22 -9.19
C LYS A 21 -0.38 -7.59 -8.83
N THR A 22 -1.43 -8.00 -9.53
CA THR A 22 -1.96 -9.37 -9.43
C THR A 22 -1.63 -10.13 -10.71
N PHE A 23 -1.22 -11.39 -10.59
CA PHE A 23 -0.93 -12.23 -11.77
C PHE A 23 -2.18 -12.55 -12.61
N SER A 24 -3.38 -12.45 -12.04
CA SER A 24 -4.64 -12.77 -12.72
C SER A 24 -5.81 -11.93 -12.22
N GLY A 25 -6.94 -12.03 -12.94
CA GLY A 25 -8.19 -11.37 -12.58
C GLY A 25 -8.26 -9.90 -13.01
N ARG A 26 -9.32 -9.21 -12.55
CA ARG A 26 -9.70 -7.87 -13.03
C ARG A 26 -8.67 -6.75 -12.78
N ARG A 27 -7.71 -6.97 -11.88
CA ARG A 27 -6.67 -6.00 -11.50
C ARG A 27 -5.32 -6.31 -12.16
N ALA A 28 -5.24 -7.39 -12.94
CA ALA A 28 -3.99 -7.81 -13.56
C ALA A 28 -3.42 -6.70 -14.46
N GLY A 29 -2.11 -6.49 -14.36
CA GLY A 29 -1.39 -5.44 -15.08
C GLY A 29 -1.50 -4.03 -14.48
N CYS A 30 -2.38 -3.78 -13.50
CA CYS A 30 -2.49 -2.48 -12.85
C CYS A 30 -1.68 -2.40 -11.55
N LEU A 31 -1.19 -1.21 -11.21
CA LEU A 31 -0.74 -0.87 -9.86
C LEU A 31 -1.95 -0.82 -8.92
N VAL A 32 -1.81 -1.46 -7.76
CA VAL A 32 -2.83 -1.56 -6.73
C VAL A 32 -2.21 -1.21 -5.38
N ASP A 33 -2.92 -0.37 -4.62
CA ASP A 33 -2.63 -0.08 -3.21
C ASP A 33 -3.23 -1.13 -2.28
N PHE A 34 -2.68 -1.25 -1.08
CA PHE A 34 -3.08 -2.27 -0.12
C PHE A 34 -4.31 -1.82 0.65
N GLY A 35 -5.45 -2.47 0.44
CA GLY A 35 -6.66 -2.07 1.17
C GLY A 35 -8.00 -2.61 0.68
N GLY A 36 -8.92 -2.68 1.64
CA GLY A 36 -10.22 -3.33 1.53
C GLY A 36 -11.30 -2.70 2.41
N GLY A 37 -12.36 -3.47 2.65
CA GLY A 37 -13.49 -3.01 3.45
C GLY A 37 -13.16 -3.16 4.94
N GLY A 38 -13.60 -2.21 5.75
CA GLY A 38 -13.47 -2.35 7.20
C GLY A 38 -14.48 -3.34 7.77
N GLU A 39 -14.10 -4.00 8.85
CA GLU A 39 -14.96 -4.87 9.65
C GLU A 39 -15.70 -4.08 10.74
N THR A 40 -16.66 -4.71 11.42
CA THR A 40 -17.45 -4.06 12.47
C THR A 40 -16.56 -3.69 13.65
N GLY A 41 -16.49 -2.39 13.95
CA GLY A 41 -15.72 -1.87 15.09
C GLY A 41 -14.30 -1.44 14.75
N GLU A 42 -13.80 -1.73 13.55
CA GLU A 42 -12.50 -1.22 13.10
C GLU A 42 -12.54 0.31 12.87
N SER A 43 -11.42 0.95 13.14
CA SER A 43 -11.06 2.29 12.66
C SER A 43 -10.41 2.23 11.28
N TRP A 44 -10.27 3.38 10.61
CA TRP A 44 -9.58 3.45 9.32
C TRP A 44 -8.14 2.95 9.38
N GLN A 45 -7.44 3.25 10.47
CA GLN A 45 -6.07 2.80 10.67
C GLN A 45 -6.04 1.29 10.83
N GLU A 46 -6.86 0.73 11.72
CA GLU A 46 -6.91 -0.73 11.94
C GLU A 46 -7.26 -1.49 10.66
N THR A 47 -8.23 -1.01 9.87
CA THR A 47 -8.55 -1.59 8.57
C THR A 47 -7.36 -1.51 7.59
N ALA A 48 -6.65 -0.40 7.51
CA ALA A 48 -5.51 -0.25 6.59
C ALA A 48 -4.34 -1.17 6.99
N ILE A 49 -4.09 -1.31 8.30
CA ILE A 49 -3.07 -2.21 8.86
C ILE A 49 -3.40 -3.66 8.53
N ARG A 50 -4.60 -4.12 8.90
CA ARG A 50 -5.04 -5.50 8.64
C ARG A 50 -4.95 -5.84 7.15
N GLU A 51 -5.51 -4.99 6.29
CA GLU A 51 -5.52 -5.24 4.85
C GLU A 51 -4.11 -5.27 4.25
N PHE A 52 -3.17 -4.46 4.73
CA PHE A 52 -1.77 -4.56 4.29
C PHE A 52 -1.15 -5.91 4.66
N ILE A 53 -1.31 -6.33 5.90
CA ILE A 53 -0.75 -7.59 6.40
C ILE A 53 -1.37 -8.78 5.65
N GLU A 54 -2.68 -8.77 5.45
CA GLU A 54 -3.39 -9.81 4.68
C GLU A 54 -3.02 -9.80 3.19
N GLU A 55 -2.97 -8.64 2.55
CA GLU A 55 -2.65 -8.58 1.11
C GLU A 55 -1.18 -8.88 0.82
N THR A 56 -0.29 -8.72 1.81
CA THR A 56 1.09 -9.21 1.73
C THR A 56 1.24 -10.65 2.22
N GLU A 57 0.15 -11.34 2.55
CA GLU A 57 0.12 -12.73 3.06
C GLU A 57 1.08 -12.92 4.25
N THR A 58 1.23 -11.88 5.10
CA THR A 58 2.19 -11.79 6.22
C THR A 58 3.67 -11.89 5.83
N LEU A 59 4.02 -11.81 4.54
CA LEU A 59 5.40 -11.94 4.09
C LEU A 59 6.22 -10.67 4.37
N PHE A 60 5.60 -9.50 4.33
CA PHE A 60 6.32 -8.22 4.34
C PHE A 60 7.10 -7.97 5.62
N PHE A 61 6.55 -8.31 6.79
CA PHE A 61 7.25 -8.19 8.07
C PHE A 61 7.78 -9.52 8.61
N SER A 62 7.77 -10.59 7.80
CA SER A 62 8.38 -11.86 8.22
C SER A 62 9.90 -11.81 8.12
N ASP A 63 10.57 -12.42 9.10
CA ASP A 63 11.99 -12.73 9.08
C ASP A 63 12.30 -13.91 8.15
N ASP A 64 11.36 -14.85 8.02
CA ASP A 64 11.44 -16.02 7.14
C ASP A 64 10.23 -16.04 6.19
N VAL A 65 10.44 -15.59 4.96
CA VAL A 65 9.38 -15.53 3.94
C VAL A 65 8.99 -16.92 3.43
N THR A 66 9.84 -17.93 3.55
CA THR A 66 9.57 -19.28 3.07
C THR A 66 8.59 -20.01 3.99
N ASN A 67 8.71 -19.79 5.32
CA ASN A 67 7.84 -20.43 6.31
C ASN A 67 6.69 -19.54 6.84
N ALA A 68 6.58 -18.30 6.37
CA ALA A 68 5.50 -17.41 6.77
C ALA A 68 4.12 -17.95 6.38
N GLU A 69 3.12 -17.82 7.25
CA GLU A 69 1.77 -18.27 6.96
C GLU A 69 0.75 -17.23 7.38
N LEU A 70 -0.19 -16.94 6.50
CA LEU A 70 -1.33 -16.09 6.81
C LEU A 70 -2.25 -16.85 7.78
N ASN A 71 -2.15 -16.48 9.06
CA ASN A 71 -3.02 -16.94 10.13
C ASN A 71 -3.19 -15.82 11.17
N GLU A 72 -4.14 -16.00 12.08
CA GLU A 72 -4.49 -15.00 13.09
C GLU A 72 -3.28 -14.59 13.94
N LYS A 73 -2.45 -15.54 14.36
CA LYS A 73 -1.23 -15.27 15.15
C LYS A 73 -0.23 -14.42 14.37
N SER A 74 0.01 -14.73 13.09
CA SER A 74 0.91 -13.94 12.24
C SER A 74 0.40 -12.52 12.05
N ILE A 75 -0.93 -12.35 11.89
CA ILE A 75 -1.53 -11.02 11.80
C ILE A 75 -1.35 -10.25 13.12
N GLN A 76 -1.69 -10.86 14.26
CA GLN A 76 -1.55 -10.25 15.58
C GLN A 76 -0.09 -9.87 15.90
N ASN A 77 0.88 -10.64 15.43
CA ASN A 77 2.30 -10.33 15.63
C ASN A 77 2.80 -9.15 14.79
N GLN A 78 2.25 -8.98 13.57
CA GLN A 78 2.67 -7.91 12.66
C GLN A 78 1.89 -6.61 12.86
N PHE A 79 0.69 -6.70 13.44
CA PHE A 79 -0.17 -5.55 13.66
C PHE A 79 0.54 -4.43 14.45
N PRO A 80 1.17 -4.68 15.62
CA PRO A 80 1.84 -3.63 16.39
C PRO A 80 3.06 -3.03 15.67
N VAL A 81 3.71 -3.81 14.79
CA VAL A 81 4.85 -3.32 14.00
C VAL A 81 4.38 -2.23 13.05
N LEU A 82 3.32 -2.51 12.29
CA LEU A 82 2.78 -1.53 11.35
C LEU A 82 2.04 -0.39 12.06
N GLU A 83 1.37 -0.65 13.18
CA GLU A 83 0.79 0.38 14.03
C GLU A 83 1.84 1.42 14.48
N SER A 84 3.01 0.97 14.92
CA SER A 84 4.11 1.87 15.29
C SER A 84 4.61 2.72 14.12
N LEU A 85 4.61 2.19 12.89
CA LEU A 85 4.95 2.97 11.68
C LEU A 85 3.88 4.02 11.36
N PHE A 86 2.61 3.67 11.57
CA PHE A 86 1.48 4.59 11.44
C PHE A 86 1.62 5.75 12.43
N GLU A 87 1.81 5.45 13.72
CA GLU A 87 2.00 6.46 14.77
C GLU A 87 3.13 7.42 14.40
N LYS A 88 4.32 6.89 14.06
CA LYS A 88 5.47 7.71 13.66
C LYS A 88 5.19 8.62 12.46
N SER A 89 4.53 8.08 11.44
CA SER A 89 4.28 8.82 10.19
C SER A 89 3.20 9.88 10.38
N ILE A 90 2.07 9.52 11.00
CA ILE A 90 0.90 10.38 11.13
C ILE A 90 1.07 11.42 12.23
N ASP A 91 1.77 11.10 13.33
CA ASP A 91 2.09 12.10 14.37
C ASP A 91 2.99 13.20 13.81
N ARG A 92 3.91 12.84 12.92
CA ARG A 92 4.82 13.80 12.28
C ARG A 92 4.18 14.53 11.11
N TYR A 93 3.31 13.84 10.36
CA TYR A 93 2.68 14.33 9.13
C TYR A 93 1.19 14.00 9.09
N PRO A 94 0.35 14.74 9.84
CA PRO A 94 -1.07 14.44 9.99
C PRO A 94 -1.89 14.59 8.69
N ASP A 95 -1.32 15.23 7.67
CA ASP A 95 -1.95 15.46 6.36
C ASP A 95 -1.55 14.43 5.29
N TRP A 96 -0.71 13.44 5.62
CA TRP A 96 -0.28 12.39 4.68
C TRP A 96 -1.31 11.27 4.53
N TRP A 97 -2.52 11.68 4.15
CA TRP A 97 -3.61 10.78 3.80
C TRP A 97 -4.59 11.49 2.85
N CYS A 98 -5.36 10.69 2.13
CA CYS A 98 -6.33 11.19 1.18
C CYS A 98 -7.66 10.44 1.26
N THR A 99 -8.69 11.00 0.62
CA THR A 99 -9.98 10.32 0.43
C THR A 99 -10.18 9.93 -1.02
N ARG A 100 -11.03 8.92 -1.22
CA ARG A 100 -11.48 8.56 -2.56
C ARG A 100 -12.57 9.50 -3.05
N GLY A 101 -12.35 10.08 -4.22
CA GLY A 101 -13.35 10.81 -5.00
C GLY A 101 -14.49 9.95 -5.53
N SER A 102 -15.48 10.63 -6.10
CA SER A 102 -16.65 9.99 -6.68
C SER A 102 -16.35 9.47 -8.10
N ASN A 103 -16.88 8.29 -8.46
CA ASN A 103 -16.85 7.77 -9.83
C ASN A 103 -18.17 8.02 -10.62
N LYS A 104 -18.97 9.02 -10.19
CA LYS A 104 -20.23 9.54 -10.78
C LYS A 104 -21.49 8.62 -10.91
N LYS A 105 -22.62 9.33 -11.14
CA LYS A 105 -24.07 9.03 -11.27
C LYS A 105 -24.96 8.81 -10.02
N ASN A 106 -24.59 8.02 -9.01
CA ASN A 106 -25.55 7.64 -7.94
C ASN A 106 -25.25 8.21 -6.53
N GLY A 107 -24.61 9.38 -6.45
CA GLY A 107 -24.67 10.25 -5.25
C GLY A 107 -24.00 9.78 -3.95
N LYS A 108 -23.53 8.53 -3.82
CA LYS A 108 -22.84 8.06 -2.60
C LYS A 108 -21.36 7.86 -2.85
N ASN A 109 -20.55 8.75 -2.29
CA ASN A 109 -19.12 8.51 -2.09
C ASN A 109 -18.99 7.26 -1.20
N LYS A 110 -18.20 6.27 -1.63
CA LYS A 110 -17.80 5.24 -0.66
C LYS A 110 -16.81 5.91 0.26
N ASP A 111 -17.17 5.92 1.54
CA ASP A 111 -16.32 6.40 2.60
C ASP A 111 -15.03 5.57 2.59
N TRP A 112 -13.92 6.22 2.24
CA TRP A 112 -12.62 5.59 2.00
C TRP A 112 -11.48 6.54 2.35
N ARG A 113 -10.51 6.05 3.14
CA ARG A 113 -9.27 6.76 3.47
C ARG A 113 -8.04 5.95 3.08
N THR A 114 -7.03 6.65 2.56
CA THR A 114 -5.74 6.06 2.22
C THR A 114 -4.64 6.83 2.93
N PHE A 115 -3.79 6.13 3.66
CA PHE A 115 -2.66 6.71 4.38
C PHE A 115 -1.36 6.49 3.62
N PHE A 116 -0.44 7.46 3.69
CA PHE A 116 0.91 7.34 3.18
C PHE A 116 1.85 7.19 4.37
N ILE A 117 2.43 6.01 4.53
CA ILE A 117 3.16 5.63 5.74
C ILE A 117 4.60 5.31 5.37
N GLU A 118 5.53 5.87 6.12
CA GLU A 118 6.96 5.66 5.93
C GLU A 118 7.36 4.27 6.42
N PHE A 119 8.05 3.52 5.56
CA PHE A 119 8.56 2.18 5.79
C PHE A 119 10.06 2.17 5.53
N ASP A 120 10.76 1.23 6.18
CA ASP A 120 12.10 0.87 5.74
C ASP A 120 12.06 0.21 4.37
N PHE A 121 13.08 0.47 3.54
CA PHE A 121 13.21 -0.23 2.27
C PHE A 121 13.41 -1.73 2.51
N LYS A 122 12.56 -2.54 1.89
CA LYS A 122 12.69 -4.00 1.85
C LYS A 122 12.71 -4.47 0.40
N ASP A 123 13.69 -5.29 0.04
CA ASP A 123 13.74 -5.91 -1.29
C ASP A 123 12.50 -6.82 -1.48
N PRO A 124 11.65 -6.56 -2.48
CA PRO A 124 10.46 -7.38 -2.71
C PRO A 124 10.79 -8.75 -3.32
N LEU A 125 11.99 -8.96 -3.86
CA LEU A 125 12.33 -10.14 -4.64
C LEU A 125 12.11 -11.48 -3.92
N PRO A 126 12.48 -11.65 -2.62
CA PRO A 126 12.20 -12.89 -1.91
C PRO A 126 10.70 -13.21 -1.85
N MET A 127 9.85 -12.21 -1.57
CA MET A 127 8.40 -12.39 -1.49
C MET A 127 7.80 -12.68 -2.87
N ASN A 128 8.26 -11.96 -3.89
CA ASN A 128 7.82 -12.16 -5.26
C ASN A 128 8.14 -13.57 -5.77
N ARG A 129 9.29 -14.14 -5.41
CA ARG A 129 9.65 -15.53 -5.76
C ARG A 129 8.71 -16.55 -5.12
N GLU A 130 8.31 -16.35 -3.86
CA GLU A 130 7.35 -17.22 -3.19
C GLU A 130 5.99 -17.17 -3.91
N TRP A 131 5.49 -15.98 -4.26
CA TRP A 131 4.23 -15.86 -5.00
C TRP A 131 4.30 -16.36 -6.44
N GLU A 132 5.41 -16.13 -7.15
CA GLU A 132 5.56 -16.56 -8.54
C GLU A 132 5.64 -18.10 -8.64
N SER A 133 6.40 -18.72 -7.74
CA SER A 133 6.63 -20.17 -7.73
C SER A 133 5.45 -20.97 -7.17
N ASP A 134 4.60 -20.37 -6.33
CA ASP A 134 3.40 -21.03 -5.81
C ASP A 134 2.42 -21.36 -6.93
N ARG A 135 2.13 -22.66 -7.11
CA ARG A 135 1.17 -23.17 -8.10
C ARG A 135 -0.25 -23.24 -7.53
N GLY A 136 -0.61 -22.32 -6.65
CA GLY A 136 -1.92 -22.24 -6.00
C GLY A 136 -2.08 -23.21 -4.83
N GLN A 137 -0.98 -23.53 -4.13
CA GLN A 137 -1.01 -24.43 -2.97
C GLN A 137 -1.06 -23.63 -1.67
N ARG A 138 -0.14 -22.66 -1.53
CA ARG A 138 0.03 -21.87 -0.31
C ARG A 138 -0.81 -20.60 -0.33
N PHE A 139 -0.86 -19.89 -1.46
CA PHE A 139 -1.46 -18.56 -1.51
C PHE A 139 -2.80 -18.55 -2.27
N LYS A 140 -3.85 -18.08 -1.60
CA LYS A 140 -5.16 -17.88 -2.25
C LYS A 140 -5.10 -16.84 -3.36
N LYS A 141 -4.29 -15.79 -3.17
CA LYS A 141 -4.03 -14.75 -4.16
C LYS A 141 -2.54 -14.51 -4.27
N ARG A 142 -2.03 -14.57 -5.50
CA ARG A 142 -0.62 -14.32 -5.81
C ARG A 142 -0.45 -12.89 -6.30
N ARG A 143 0.61 -12.22 -5.82
CA ARG A 143 0.89 -10.81 -6.10
C ARG A 143 2.36 -10.62 -6.43
N GLU A 144 2.65 -9.49 -7.06
CA GLU A 144 4.01 -9.01 -7.29
C GLU A 144 4.12 -7.63 -6.65
N LEU A 145 5.01 -7.50 -5.67
CA LEU A 145 5.34 -6.24 -5.03
C LEU A 145 6.38 -5.48 -5.86
N LEU A 146 6.23 -4.17 -5.93
CA LEU A 146 7.17 -3.30 -6.61
C LEU A 146 7.22 -1.91 -5.97
N TRP A 147 8.45 -1.42 -5.79
CA TRP A 147 8.73 -0.03 -5.43
C TRP A 147 8.71 0.82 -6.70
N VAL A 148 7.82 1.80 -6.75
CA VAL A 148 7.69 2.74 -7.86
C VAL A 148 8.36 4.06 -7.46
N PRO A 149 9.41 4.51 -8.16
CA PRO A 149 10.02 5.81 -7.92
C PRO A 149 9.00 6.96 -8.00
N TYR A 150 9.20 7.99 -7.19
CA TYR A 150 8.34 9.19 -7.14
C TYR A 150 8.06 9.80 -8.53
N ASP A 151 9.11 9.97 -9.35
CA ASP A 151 9.03 10.55 -10.69
C ASP A 151 8.20 9.67 -11.64
N ALA A 152 8.45 8.36 -11.61
CA ALA A 152 7.66 7.39 -12.37
C ALA A 152 6.19 7.36 -11.92
N LEU A 153 5.91 7.48 -10.62
CA LEU A 153 4.53 7.52 -10.12
C LEU A 153 3.79 8.76 -10.64
N LEU A 154 4.42 9.94 -10.60
CA LEU A 154 3.83 11.16 -11.16
C LEU A 154 3.64 11.07 -12.68
N GLU A 155 4.59 10.46 -13.40
CA GLU A 155 4.43 10.23 -14.83
C GLU A 155 3.22 9.34 -15.13
N ILE A 156 3.00 8.29 -14.34
CA ILE A 156 1.83 7.41 -14.47
C ILE A 156 0.53 8.17 -14.22
N TYR A 157 0.46 9.02 -13.18
CA TYR A 157 -0.73 9.83 -12.90
C TYR A 157 -1.06 10.77 -14.07
N ASN A 158 -0.03 11.41 -14.65
CA ASN A 158 -0.20 12.42 -15.69
C ASN A 158 -0.46 11.83 -17.09
N ASN A 159 0.21 10.74 -17.44
CA ASN A 159 0.30 10.29 -18.84
C ASN A 159 -0.36 8.92 -19.09
N THR A 160 -0.36 8.02 -18.10
CA THR A 160 -0.86 6.64 -18.26
C THR A 160 -1.72 6.19 -17.06
N PRO A 161 -2.76 6.95 -16.67
CA PRO A 161 -3.55 6.65 -15.46
C PRO A 161 -4.30 5.32 -15.53
N GLU A 162 -4.46 4.71 -16.71
CA GLU A 162 -5.02 3.37 -16.89
C GLU A 162 -4.16 2.27 -16.26
N MET A 163 -2.85 2.49 -16.08
CA MET A 163 -1.98 1.61 -15.31
C MET A 163 -2.34 1.58 -13.82
N LEU A 164 -3.04 2.60 -13.32
CA LEU A 164 -3.53 2.63 -11.95
C LEU A 164 -4.87 1.89 -11.86
N TRP A 165 -5.02 1.06 -10.83
CA TRP A 165 -6.30 0.46 -10.54
C TRP A 165 -7.35 1.55 -10.33
N LYS A 166 -8.54 1.34 -10.93
CA LYS A 166 -9.85 1.83 -10.45
C LYS A 166 -9.79 2.99 -9.46
N ARG A 167 -9.56 2.58 -8.22
CA ARG A 167 -9.62 3.37 -7.00
C ARG A 167 -8.55 4.47 -6.93
N LEU A 168 -7.29 4.15 -7.25
CA LEU A 168 -6.14 5.06 -7.18
C LEU A 168 -6.31 6.30 -8.07
N ARG A 169 -6.94 6.13 -9.25
CA ARG A 169 -7.24 7.22 -10.20
C ARG A 169 -8.20 8.27 -9.65
N TYR A 170 -8.96 7.94 -8.61
CA TYR A 170 -9.93 8.85 -8.02
C TYR A 170 -9.48 9.40 -6.67
N TYR A 171 -8.25 9.15 -6.22
CA TYR A 171 -7.74 9.74 -5.00
C TYR A 171 -7.60 11.25 -5.15
N LYS A 172 -8.19 11.99 -4.21
CA LYS A 172 -8.17 13.45 -4.21
C LYS A 172 -6.86 13.93 -3.61
N GLY A 173 -6.19 14.87 -4.26
CA GLY A 173 -4.99 15.49 -3.70
C GLY A 173 -3.75 14.59 -3.69
N VAL A 174 -3.77 13.47 -4.42
CA VAL A 174 -2.70 12.46 -4.32
C VAL A 174 -1.37 12.97 -4.87
N GLU A 175 -1.40 13.75 -5.96
CA GLU A 175 -0.19 14.35 -6.53
C GLU A 175 0.45 15.33 -5.55
N GLU A 176 -0.36 16.17 -4.89
CA GLU A 176 0.09 17.13 -3.89
C GLU A 176 0.70 16.45 -2.66
N ILE A 177 0.12 15.33 -2.20
CA ILE A 177 0.68 14.55 -1.09
C ILE A 177 2.00 13.90 -1.51
N VAL A 178 2.06 13.28 -2.69
CA VAL A 178 3.28 12.65 -3.23
C VAL A 178 4.40 13.69 -3.41
N LEU A 179 4.07 14.88 -3.87
CA LEU A 179 4.98 16.04 -3.94
C LEU A 179 5.48 16.46 -2.55
N SER A 180 4.56 16.59 -1.59
CA SER A 180 4.87 16.98 -0.20
C SER A 180 5.82 15.98 0.48
N ILE A 181 5.56 14.67 0.31
CA ILE A 181 6.42 13.60 0.82
C ILE A 181 7.83 13.72 0.22
N ASN A 182 7.93 13.83 -1.11
CA ASN A 182 9.23 13.92 -1.77
C ASN A 182 10.03 15.16 -1.35
N GLN A 183 9.39 16.32 -1.25
CA GLN A 183 10.06 17.55 -0.79
C GLN A 183 10.57 17.39 0.64
N THR A 184 9.68 16.93 1.54
CA THR A 184 9.99 16.73 2.96
C THR A 184 11.16 15.76 3.16
N MET A 185 11.13 14.62 2.48
CA MET A 185 12.16 13.57 2.61
C MET A 185 13.52 14.00 2.06
N ARG A 186 13.53 14.82 1.00
CA ARG A 186 14.77 15.41 0.46
C ARG A 186 15.36 16.44 1.42
N ASP A 187 14.52 17.26 2.02
CA ASP A 187 14.98 18.31 2.96
C ASP A 187 15.56 17.70 4.24
N GLN A 188 15.19 16.48 4.62
CA GLN A 188 15.77 15.74 5.75
C GLN A 188 17.10 15.07 5.43
N ALA A 189 17.37 14.81 4.15
CA ALA A 189 18.61 14.17 3.69
C ALA A 189 19.75 15.18 3.44
N THR A 190 19.48 16.48 3.60
CA THR A 190 20.41 17.59 3.35
C THR A 190 20.90 18.17 4.68
#